data_AF-A0A0C3KUJ1-F1
#
_entry.id   AF-A0A0C3KUJ1-F1
#
_cell.length_a   1.000
_cell.length_b   1.000
_cell.length_c   1.000
_cell.angle_alpha   90.00
_cell.angle_beta   90.00
_cell.angle_gamma   90.00
#
_symmetry.space_group_name_H-M   'P 1'
#
loop_
_entity.id
_entity.type
_entity.pdbx_description
1 polymer ?
#
loop_
_entity_poly.entity_id
_entity_poly.type
_entity_poly.pdbx_seq_one_letter_code
_entity_poly.pdbx_strand_id
1 'polypeptide(L)' 'MWSDENKERISKAIDVGRTIVHYGWIPFIIYVGYTRSNPQPSLIKLISPLA' A
#
# COMPACT_ATOMS: atom_id res chain seq x y z
N MET A 1 0.08 -4.53 -34.57
CA MET A 1 -0.06 -3.22 -33.91
C MET A 1 -0.83 -3.46 -32.63
N TRP A 2 -0.23 -3.24 -31.45
CA TRP A 2 -1.00 -3.32 -30.20
C TRP A 2 -2.11 -2.27 -30.28
N SER A 3 -3.37 -2.73 -30.32
CA SER A 3 -4.57 -1.90 -30.43
C SER A 3 -4.48 -0.74 -29.42
N ASP A 4 -4.81 0.48 -29.83
CA ASP A 4 -4.77 1.64 -28.94
C ASP A 4 -5.67 1.47 -27.70
N GLU A 5 -6.68 0.60 -27.80
CA GLU A 5 -7.49 0.12 -26.68
C GLU A 5 -6.66 -0.60 -25.60
N ASN A 6 -5.69 -1.42 -25.99
CA ASN A 6 -4.80 -2.10 -25.03
C ASN A 6 -3.90 -1.10 -24.32
N LYS A 7 -3.43 -0.05 -25.01
CA LYS A 7 -2.62 1.00 -24.41
C LYS A 7 -3.43 1.83 -23.41
N GLU A 8 -4.66 2.19 -23.76
CA GLU A 8 -5.56 2.93 -22.87
C GLU A 8 -5.85 2.14 -21.59
N ARG A 9 -6.13 0.84 -21.70
CA ARG A 9 -6.35 -0.05 -20.55
C ARG A 9 -5.14 -0.13 -19.63
N ILE A 10 -3.94 -0.29 -20.21
CA ILE A 10 -2.69 -0.31 -19.44
C ILE A 10 -2.45 1.04 -18.75
N SER A 11 -2.67 2.16 -19.44
CA SER A 11 -2.54 3.49 -18.86
C SER A 11 -3.47 3.68 -17.66
N LYS A 12 -4.75 3.31 -17.82
CA LYS A 12 -5.74 3.35 -16.72
C LYS A 12 -5.32 2.48 -15.53
N ALA A 13 -4.81 1.28 -15.79
CA ALA A 13 -4.33 0.40 -14.73
C ALA A 13 -3.12 1.00 -13.98
N ILE A 14 -2.21 1.65 -14.70
CA ILE A 14 -1.04 2.33 -14.09
C ILE A 14 -1.50 3.52 -13.25
N ASP A 15 -2.46 4.30 -13.70
CA ASP A 15 -2.97 5.47 -12.95
C ASP A 15 -3.65 5.04 -11.64
N VAL A 16 -4.46 3.97 -11.68
CA VAL A 16 -5.04 3.37 -10.48
C VAL A 16 -3.93 2.79 -9.59
N GLY A 17 -2.98 2.06 -10.17
CA GLY A 17 -1.84 1.48 -9.47
C GLY A 17 -1.02 2.52 -8.71
N ARG A 18 -0.79 3.70 -9.32
CA ARG A 18 -0.09 4.82 -8.68
C ARG A 18 -0.81 5.27 -7.41
N THR A 19 -2.13 5.39 -7.46
CA THR A 19 -2.97 5.79 -6.31
C THR A 19 -2.90 4.75 -5.20
N ILE A 20 -3.04 3.46 -5.55
CA ILE A 20 -2.98 2.35 -4.60
C ILE A 20 -1.61 2.31 -3.91
N VAL A 21 -0.51 2.40 -4.67
CA VAL A 21 0.83 2.35 -4.09
C VAL A 21 1.07 3.56 -3.20
N HIS A 22 0.66 4.76 -3.62
CA HIS A 22 0.89 5.98 -2.84
C HIS A 22 0.20 5.94 -1.47
N TYR A 23 -1.10 5.63 -1.44
CA TYR A 23 -1.86 5.61 -0.19
C TYR A 23 -1.75 4.29 0.58
N GLY A 24 -1.50 3.17 -0.13
CA GLY A 24 -1.42 1.84 0.45
C GLY A 24 -0.06 1.50 1.05
N TRP A 25 1.01 2.22 0.67
CA TRP A 25 2.37 1.94 1.16
C TRP A 25 2.47 1.95 2.68
N ILE A 26 2.02 3.02 3.34
CA ILE A 26 2.13 3.17 4.80
C ILE A 26 1.29 2.11 5.56
N PRO A 27 0.00 1.90 5.24
CA PRO A 27 -0.77 0.83 5.85
C PRO A 27 -0.14 -0.56 5.65
N PHE A 28 0.42 -0.82 4.47
CA PHE A 28 1.05 -2.10 4.14
C PHE A 28 2.28 -2.38 5.00
N ILE A 29 3.20 -1.42 5.14
CA ILE A 29 4.40 -1.63 5.98
C ILE A 29 4.04 -1.82 7.46
N ILE A 30 3.03 -1.09 7.95
CA ILE A 30 2.52 -1.23 9.32
C ILE A 30 1.93 -2.62 9.52
N TYR A 31 1.14 -3.12 8.57
CA TYR A 31 0.56 -4.46 8.62
C TYR A 31 1.62 -5.56 8.66
N VAL A 32 2.67 -5.45 7.83
CA VAL A 32 3.79 -6.40 7.84
C VAL A 32 4.51 -6.38 9.18
N GLY A 33 4.84 -5.20 9.71
CA GLY A 33 5.47 -5.06 11.03
C GLY A 33 4.61 -5.64 12.15
N TYR A 34 3.31 -5.36 12.14
CA TYR A 34 2.34 -5.87 13.11
C TYR A 34 2.23 -7.39 13.06
N THR A 35 2.16 -8.02 11.89
CA THR A 35 1.98 -9.49 11.76
C THR A 35 3.24 -10.31 12.06
N ARG A 36 4.43 -9.71 11.99
CA ARG A 36 5.71 -10.40 12.21
C ARG A 36 6.33 -10.14 13.58
N SER A 37 5.76 -9.25 14.39
CA SER A 37 6.26 -8.92 15.73
C SER A 37 5.74 -9.90 16.79
N ASN A 38 6.61 -10.34 17.69
CA ASN A 38 6.23 -11.11 18.87
C ASN A 38 6.86 -10.50 20.14
N PRO A 39 6.06 -9.99 21.10
CA PRO A 39 4.60 -9.95 21.10
C PRO A 39 4.04 -8.96 20.07
N GLN A 40 2.78 -9.17 19.68
CA GLN A 40 2.12 -8.28 18.71
C GLN A 40 1.83 -6.91 19.33
N PRO A 41 2.34 -5.79 18.78
CA PRO A 41 2.18 -4.46 19.39
C PRO A 41 0.77 -3.94 19.18
N SER A 42 0.19 -3.20 20.13
CA SER A 42 -1.08 -2.51 19.88
C SER A 42 -0.90 -1.38 18.86
N LEU A 43 -1.92 -1.11 18.05
CA LEU A 43 -1.86 -0.06 17.01
C LEU A 43 -1.52 1.33 17.59
N ILE A 44 -1.96 1.61 18.82
CA ILE A 44 -1.65 2.86 19.54
C ILE A 44 -0.13 3.01 19.75
N LYS A 45 0.60 1.91 20.00
CA LYS A 45 2.06 1.95 20.14
C LYS A 45 2.80 2.26 18.83
N LEU A 46 2.17 2.00 17.69
CA LEU A 46 2.79 2.26 16.38
C LEU A 46 2.64 3.73 15.93
N ILE A 47 1.68 4.46 16.51
CA ILE A 47 1.33 5.83 16.10
C ILE A 47 1.58 6.87 17.21
N SER A 48 1.74 6.43 18.46
CA SER A 48 1.98 7.32 19.59
C SER A 48 3.48 7.58 19.78
N PRO A 49 3.94 8.84 19.81
CA PRO A 49 5.32 9.19 20.13
C PRO A 49 5.68 8.99 21.62
N LEU A 50 4.71 8.62 22.47
CA LEU A 50 4.85 8.48 23.92
C LEU A 50 4.70 7.02 24.40
N ALA A 51 4.61 6.06 23.46
CA ALA A 51 4.34 4.65 23.72
C ALA A 51 5.57 3.77 23.93
#